data_AF-A0A9P4H2N7-F1
#
_entry.id   AF-A0A9P4H2N7-F1
#
_cell.length_a   1.000
_cell.length_b   1.000
_cell.length_c   1.000
_cell.angle_alpha   90.00
_cell.angle_beta   90.00
_cell.angle_gamma   90.00
#
_symmetry.space_group_name_H-M   'P 1'
#
loop_
_entity.id
_entity.type
_entity.pdbx_description
1 polymer ?
#
loop_
_entity_poly.entity_id
_entity_poly.type
_entity_poly.pdbx_seq_one_letter_code
_entity_poly.pdbx_strand_id
1 'polypeptide(L)' 'SDCVPLAADLNDLVSSAGPDSGSFCYFFVDPNCSTAGDFFHVGYPGVSDLSKTPVDGPAGSTRNFEDKLSSYFCVNE' A
#
# COMPACT_ATOMS: atom_id res chain seq x y z
N SER A 1 -7.97 11.90 -7.25
CA SER A 1 -7.12 11.49 -6.11
C SER A 1 -5.70 11.77 -6.52
N ASP A 2 -4.96 12.47 -5.65
CA ASP A 2 -3.59 12.88 -5.93
C ASP A 2 -2.61 11.87 -5.35
N CYS A 3 -1.53 11.59 -6.08
CA CYS A 3 -0.44 10.73 -5.60
C CYS A 3 0.34 11.45 -4.49
N VAL A 4 0.55 10.75 -3.38
CA VAL A 4 1.31 11.24 -2.23
C VAL A 4 2.57 10.38 -2.07
N PRO A 5 3.76 10.91 -2.43
CA PRO A 5 5.03 10.28 -2.09
C PRO A 5 5.21 10.25 -0.57
N LEU A 6 5.71 9.13 -0.06
CA LEU A 6 6.07 9.03 1.36
C LEU A 6 7.33 9.85 1.63
N ALA A 7 7.35 10.50 2.79
CA ALA A 7 8.52 11.21 3.27
C ALA A 7 9.62 10.20 3.67
N ALA A 8 10.88 10.66 3.75
CA ALA A 8 12.04 9.79 3.96
C ALA A 8 12.01 8.99 5.27
N ASP A 9 11.24 9.43 6.26
CA ASP A 9 11.01 8.75 7.54
C ASP A 9 9.97 7.62 7.47
N LEU A 10 9.30 7.47 6.32
CA LEU A 10 8.32 6.40 6.05
C LEU A 10 8.60 5.63 4.76
N ASN A 11 9.31 6.23 3.81
CA ASN A 11 9.66 5.61 2.53
C ASN A 11 10.45 4.32 2.77
N ASP A 12 9.94 3.20 2.27
CA ASP A 12 10.52 1.87 2.44
C ASP A 12 10.67 1.45 3.91
N LEU A 13 9.78 1.94 4.79
CA LEU A 13 9.75 1.64 6.23
C LEU A 13 8.35 1.27 6.76
N VAL A 14 7.35 1.21 5.86
CA VAL A 14 5.96 0.94 6.23
C VAL A 14 5.73 -0.56 6.39
N SER A 15 5.17 -0.94 7.54
CA SER A 15 4.84 -2.33 7.89
C SER A 15 3.35 -2.61 8.07
N SER A 16 2.52 -1.56 8.02
CA SER A 16 1.06 -1.65 8.05
C SER A 16 0.42 -0.48 7.32
N ALA A 17 -0.77 -0.68 6.75
CA ALA A 17 -1.46 0.32 5.96
C ALA A 17 -2.97 0.25 6.22
N GLY A 18 -3.55 1.33 6.72
CA GLY A 18 -4.97 1.43 7.09
C GLY A 18 -5.62 2.67 6.50
N PRO A 19 -6.48 2.54 5.48
CA PRO A 19 -7.34 3.64 5.03
C PRO A 19 -8.29 4.10 6.14
N ASP A 20 -8.70 5.37 6.09
CA ASP A 20 -9.80 5.86 6.92
C ASP A 20 -11.13 5.17 6.56
N SER A 21 -12.07 5.14 7.51
CA SER A 21 -13.40 4.58 7.26
C SER A 21 -14.10 5.30 6.11
N GLY A 22 -14.63 4.53 5.15
CA GLY A 22 -15.24 5.05 3.91
C GLY A 22 -14.22 5.45 2.85
N SER A 23 -12.96 5.01 2.98
CA SER A 23 -11.92 5.23 1.97
C SER A 23 -11.33 3.90 1.49
N PHE A 24 -10.88 3.94 0.23
CA PHE A 24 -10.14 2.88 -0.44
C PHE A 24 -8.82 3.44 -0.95
N CYS A 25 -7.69 2.85 -0.55
CA CYS A 25 -6.36 3.36 -0.88
C CYS A 25 -5.54 2.37 -1.70
N TYR A 26 -4.70 2.91 -2.56
CA TYR A 26 -3.69 2.20 -3.35
C TYR A 26 -2.31 2.56 -2.80
N PHE A 27 -1.46 1.55 -2.64
CA PHE A 27 -0.10 1.67 -2.09
C PHE A 27 0.91 1.09 -3.08
N PHE A 28 1.96 1.85 -3.37
CA PHE A 28 2.91 1.56 -4.45
C PHE A 28 4.34 1.47 -3.91
N VAL A 29 5.14 0.62 -4.54
CA VAL A 29 6.58 0.51 -4.23
C VAL A 29 7.44 1.58 -4.93
N ASP A 30 6.84 2.38 -5.80
CA ASP A 30 7.49 3.51 -6.45
C ASP A 30 6.92 4.83 -5.92
N PRO A 31 7.66 5.95 -6.02
CA PRO A 31 7.22 7.24 -5.48
C PRO A 31 6.19 7.97 -6.35
N ASN A 32 5.84 7.45 -7.54
CA ASN A 32 5.01 8.16 -8.53
C ASN A 32 3.63 7.50 -8.74
N CYS A 33 3.21 6.62 -7.83
CA CYS A 33 1.97 5.84 -7.92
C CYS A 33 1.82 5.12 -9.27
N SER A 34 2.90 4.50 -9.76
CA SER A 34 2.91 3.85 -11.07
C SER A 34 2.23 2.47 -11.01
N THR A 35 1.17 2.30 -11.78
CA THR A 35 0.51 0.99 -11.93
C THR A 35 1.30 0.00 -12.79
N ALA A 36 2.41 0.41 -13.38
CA ALA A 36 3.34 -0.48 -14.06
C ALA A 36 4.26 -1.25 -13.09
N GLY A 37 4.40 -0.76 -11.84
CA GLY A 37 5.17 -1.40 -10.78
C GLY A 37 4.33 -2.34 -9.90
N ASP A 38 4.93 -2.81 -8.80
CA ASP A 38 4.20 -3.55 -7.78
C ASP A 38 3.40 -2.58 -6.91
N PHE A 39 2.13 -2.93 -6.69
CA PHE A 39 1.23 -2.19 -5.83
C PHE A 39 0.17 -3.14 -5.27
N PHE A 40 -0.51 -2.70 -4.23
CA PHE A 40 -1.74 -3.30 -3.74
C PHE A 40 -2.75 -2.20 -3.40
N HIS A 41 -3.99 -2.58 -3.19
CA HIS A 41 -5.04 -1.66 -2.76
C HIS A 41 -5.85 -2.32 -1.65
N VAL A 42 -6.36 -1.54 -0.72
CA VAL A 42 -7.17 -2.07 0.38
C VAL A 42 -8.16 -1.01 0.83
N GLY A 43 -9.33 -1.43 1.31
CA GLY A 43 -10.30 -0.59 2.00
C GLY A 43 -10.12 -0.64 3.52
N TYR A 44 -10.85 0.18 4.27
CA TYR A 44 -10.89 0.07 5.73
C TYR A 44 -11.26 -1.37 6.17
N PRO A 45 -10.58 -1.98 7.17
CA PRO A 45 -9.57 -1.40 8.07
C PRO A 45 -8.11 -1.49 7.59
N GLY A 46 -7.87 -2.01 6.39
CA GLY A 46 -6.54 -2.18 5.82
C GLY A 46 -5.82 -3.46 6.21
N VAL A 47 -4.48 -3.43 6.13
CA VAL A 47 -3.57 -4.54 6.42
C VAL A 47 -2.67 -4.17 7.59
N SER A 48 -2.72 -4.97 8.66
CA SER A 48 -1.95 -4.73 9.89
C SER A 48 -0.52 -5.26 9.87
N ASP A 49 -0.15 -6.07 8.88
CA ASP A 49 1.17 -6.71 8.77
C ASP A 49 1.50 -6.98 7.29
N LEU A 50 2.38 -6.17 6.70
CA LEU A 50 2.79 -6.26 5.30
C LEU A 50 3.89 -7.30 5.05
N SER A 51 4.43 -7.90 6.10
CA SER A 51 5.38 -9.02 6.01
C SER A 51 4.68 -10.34 5.65
N LYS A 52 3.38 -10.45 5.93
CA LYS A 52 2.58 -11.63 5.58
C LYS A 52 2.40 -11.74 4.08
N THR A 53 2.74 -12.90 3.55
CA THR A 53 2.64 -13.20 2.13
C THR A 53 1.49 -14.18 1.87
N PRO A 54 0.53 -13.86 0.98
CA PRO A 54 0.41 -12.61 0.25
C PRO A 54 -0.27 -11.50 1.05
N VAL A 55 0.19 -10.26 0.87
CA VAL A 55 -0.57 -9.07 1.27
C VAL A 55 -1.75 -8.92 0.32
N ASP A 56 -2.96 -9.03 0.85
CA ASP A 56 -4.24 -8.81 0.15
C ASP A 56 -4.32 -9.43 -1.27
N GLY A 57 -3.72 -10.62 -1.42
CA GLY A 57 -3.62 -11.33 -2.68
C GLY A 57 -4.19 -12.75 -2.61
N PRO A 58 -4.40 -13.42 -3.76
CA PRO A 58 -4.91 -14.78 -3.78
C PRO A 58 -3.91 -15.74 -3.11
N ALA A 59 -4.44 -16.77 -2.44
CA ALA A 59 -3.62 -17.80 -1.80
C ALA A 59 -2.58 -18.36 -2.78
N GLY A 60 -1.29 -18.31 -2.40
CA GLY A 60 -0.16 -18.71 -3.23
C GLY A 60 0.60 -17.56 -3.90
N SER A 61 0.12 -16.31 -3.82
CA SER A 61 0.91 -15.14 -4.21
C SER A 61 2.11 -14.96 -3.26
N THR A 62 3.25 -14.53 -3.82
CA THR A 62 4.53 -14.33 -3.12
C THR A 62 4.83 -12.86 -2.82
N ARG A 63 3.88 -11.95 -3.10
CA ARG A 63 4.07 -10.50 -2.93
C ARG A 63 4.05 -10.11 -1.46
N ASN A 64 5.16 -9.50 -1.03
CA ASN A 64 5.33 -8.84 0.26
C ASN A 64 5.62 -7.35 0.03
N PHE A 65 5.10 -6.51 0.91
CA PHE A 65 5.21 -5.05 0.82
C PHE A 65 5.81 -4.40 2.07
N GLU A 66 6.28 -5.23 3.02
CA GLU A 66 7.07 -4.78 4.17
C GLU A 66 8.26 -3.94 3.72
N ASP A 67 8.40 -2.74 4.28
CA ASP A 67 9.55 -1.86 4.07
C ASP A 67 9.82 -1.57 2.58
N LYS A 68 8.74 -1.44 1.79
CA LYS A 68 8.83 -1.24 0.33
C LYS A 68 7.93 -0.14 -0.22
N LEU A 69 7.02 0.38 0.59
CA LEU A 69 6.07 1.37 0.12
C LEU A 69 6.75 2.74 0.00
N SER A 70 6.50 3.40 -1.11
CA SER A 70 7.10 4.70 -1.46
C SER A 70 6.04 5.76 -1.82
N SER A 71 4.81 5.37 -2.16
CA SER A 71 3.71 6.33 -2.35
C SER A 71 2.34 5.68 -2.16
N TYR A 72 1.31 6.52 -2.02
CA TYR A 72 -0.08 6.09 -1.96
C TYR A 72 -1.03 7.14 -2.55
N PHE A 73 -2.25 6.72 -2.86
CA PHE A 73 -3.38 7.64 -2.98
C PHE A 73 -4.66 6.96 -2.48
N CYS A 74 -5.63 7.76 -2.04
CA CYS A 74 -6.92 7.27 -1.56
C CYS A 74 -8.08 7.88 -2.34
N VAL A 75 -9.15 7.12 -2.49
CA VAL A 75 -10.44 7.56 -3.00
C VAL A 75 -11.50 7.33 -1.92
N ASN A 76 -12.49 8.22 -1.85
CA ASN A 76 -13.67 7.98 -1.03
C ASN A 76 -14.53 6.91 -1.71
N GLU A 77 -15.08 5.99 -0.94
CA GLU A 77 -16.07 5.00 -1.38
C GLU A 77 -17.50 5.54 -1.35
#